data_AF-A0A2A4IXC5-F1
#
_entry.id   AF-A0A2A4IXC5-F1
#
_cell.length_a   1.000
_cell.length_b   1.000
_cell.length_c   1.000
_cell.angle_alpha   90.00
_cell.angle_beta   90.00
_cell.angle_gamma   90.00
#
_symmetry.space_group_name_H-M   'P 1'
#
loop_
_entity.id
_entity.type
_entity.pdbx_description
1 polymer ?
#
loop_
_entity_poly.entity_id
_entity_poly.type
_entity_poly.pdbx_seq_one_letter_code
_entity_poly.pdbx_strand_id
1 'polypeptide(L)'
;MFSKLPQSCDTFVVLPPLTKNNFVVFGKNSDRPQHEVQEVVLIKGGIRDPKLKCTYITIDESPEPVHTVILSKPAWMWGAEMGANDKNVVIGNEAVWTNNNEGEGDARPKRLLGMDLVRLGLERADTAEAALDVITSLLEKYGQGVASYGLLKR
;
A
#
# COMPACT_ATOMS: atom_id res chain seq x y z
N MET A 1 -25.65 -21.33 10.25
CA MET A 1 -25.48 -19.93 9.82
C MET A 1 -24.15 -19.44 10.37
N PHE A 2 -23.10 -19.38 9.55
CA PHE A 2 -21.90 -18.63 9.95
C PHE A 2 -22.32 -17.16 10.01
N SER A 3 -22.22 -16.53 11.18
CA SER A 3 -22.33 -15.08 11.29
C SER A 3 -21.34 -14.48 10.30
N LYS A 4 -21.81 -13.77 9.28
CA LYS A 4 -20.95 -12.93 8.45
C LYS A 4 -20.39 -11.87 9.39
N LEU A 5 -19.22 -12.13 9.96
CA LEU A 5 -18.43 -11.09 10.59
C LEU A 5 -18.27 -9.97 9.56
N PRO A 6 -18.42 -8.70 9.94
CA PRO A 6 -18.21 -7.60 9.01
C PRO A 6 -16.81 -7.71 8.41
N GLN A 7 -16.75 -7.84 7.08
CA GLN A 7 -15.53 -7.61 6.31
C GLN A 7 -15.56 -6.13 5.94
N SER A 8 -14.60 -5.39 6.47
CA SER A 8 -14.52 -3.94 6.34
C SER A 8 -13.10 -3.59 5.93
N CYS A 9 -12.99 -2.99 4.75
CA CYS A 9 -11.87 -2.16 4.35
C CYS A 9 -12.50 -0.77 4.31
N ASP A 10 -12.23 0.03 5.33
CA ASP A 10 -12.85 1.35 5.51
C ASP A 10 -11.77 2.34 5.89
N THR A 11 -11.82 3.51 5.27
CA THR A 11 -10.89 4.62 5.52
C THR A 11 -11.67 5.87 5.91
N PHE A 12 -11.20 6.58 6.93
CA PHE A 12 -11.72 7.90 7.28
C PHE A 12 -10.59 8.91 7.51
N VAL A 13 -10.90 10.17 7.21
CA VAL A 13 -9.99 11.30 7.41
C VAL A 13 -10.76 12.43 8.10
N VAL A 14 -10.17 13.01 9.13
CA VAL A 14 -10.65 14.24 9.76
C VAL A 14 -9.58 15.31 9.58
N LEU A 15 -9.96 16.39 8.89
CA LEU A 15 -9.06 17.50 8.55
C LEU A 15 -9.21 18.66 9.55
N PRO A 16 -8.19 19.51 9.71
CA PRO A 16 -8.35 20.79 10.39
C PRO A 16 -9.46 21.64 9.74
N PRO A 17 -10.22 22.43 10.52
CA PRO A 17 -10.11 22.65 11.97
C PRO A 17 -10.96 21.68 12.81
N LEU A 18 -11.39 20.54 12.25
CA LEU A 18 -12.35 19.64 12.90
C LEU A 18 -11.76 18.78 14.03
N THR A 19 -10.49 18.97 14.37
CA THR A 19 -9.79 18.25 15.44
C THR A 19 -9.31 19.23 16.51
N LYS A 20 -9.30 18.78 17.78
CA LYS A 20 -9.00 19.63 18.95
C LYS A 20 -7.71 20.45 18.84
N ASN A 21 -6.73 19.95 18.10
CA ASN A 21 -5.39 20.54 17.97
C ASN A 21 -5.01 20.88 16.51
N ASN A 22 -5.96 20.96 15.57
CA ASN A 22 -5.69 21.18 14.15
C ASN A 22 -4.70 20.16 13.52
N PHE A 23 -4.73 18.91 13.98
CA PHE A 23 -4.03 17.81 13.32
C PHE A 23 -4.95 17.10 12.32
N VAL A 24 -4.35 16.44 11.33
CA VAL A 24 -5.06 15.44 10.50
C VAL A 24 -5.17 14.14 11.30
N VAL A 25 -6.36 13.56 11.37
CA VAL A 25 -6.56 12.20 11.88
C VAL A 25 -6.90 11.30 10.70
N PHE A 26 -6.09 10.27 10.50
CA PHE A 26 -6.30 9.22 9.50
C PHE A 26 -6.57 7.91 10.21
N GLY A 27 -7.60 7.18 9.79
CA GLY A 27 -7.86 5.82 10.28
C GLY A 27 -8.25 4.90 9.14
N LYS A 28 -7.72 3.68 9.17
CA LYS A 28 -8.02 2.63 8.20
C LYS A 28 -8.20 1.29 8.90
N ASN A 29 -9.30 0.62 8.62
CA ASN A 29 -9.54 -0.77 9.02
C ASN A 29 -9.15 -1.69 7.87
N SER A 30 -8.39 -2.75 8.18
CA SER A 30 -7.97 -3.72 7.17
C SER A 30 -8.91 -4.93 7.17
N ASP A 31 -9.37 -5.33 5.99
CA ASP A 31 -10.18 -6.53 5.74
C ASP A 31 -9.34 -7.83 5.68
N ARG A 32 -8.10 -7.78 6.18
CA ARG A 32 -7.18 -8.91 6.13
C ARG A 32 -7.68 -10.06 7.03
N PRO A 33 -7.41 -11.32 6.67
CA PRO A 33 -7.84 -12.48 7.44
C PRO A 33 -7.33 -12.42 8.88
N GLN A 34 -8.17 -12.87 9.80
CA GLN A 34 -7.90 -12.87 11.25
C GLN A 34 -6.59 -13.55 11.65
N HIS A 35 -6.17 -14.58 10.91
CA HIS A 35 -4.96 -15.35 11.22
C HIS A 35 -3.70 -14.82 10.50
N GLU A 36 -3.82 -13.75 9.71
CA GLU A 36 -2.68 -13.12 9.08
C GLU A 36 -2.02 -12.15 10.06
N VAL A 37 -0.73 -12.37 10.34
CA VAL A 37 0.04 -11.49 11.22
C VAL A 37 0.20 -10.12 10.56
N GLN A 38 -0.27 -9.08 11.26
CA GLN A 38 -0.03 -7.68 10.92
C GLN A 38 1.10 -7.14 11.80
N GLU A 39 2.17 -6.69 11.15
CA GLU A 39 3.34 -6.11 11.81
C GLU A 39 3.29 -4.59 11.73
N VAL A 40 3.75 -3.92 12.79
CA VAL A 40 4.07 -2.50 12.78
C VAL A 40 5.58 -2.35 12.78
N VAL A 41 6.13 -1.86 11.67
CA VAL A 41 7.58 -1.79 11.45
C VAL A 41 8.04 -0.40 11.07
N LEU A 42 9.21 0.01 11.59
CA LEU A 42 9.91 1.21 11.16
C LEU A 42 11.01 0.81 10.18
N ILE A 43 10.96 1.33 8.96
CA ILE A 43 11.96 1.10 7.91
C ILE A 43 12.70 2.40 7.67
N LYS A 44 14.02 2.36 7.85
CA LYS A 44 14.88 3.54 7.64
C LYS A 44 14.99 3.86 6.16
N GLY A 45 14.91 5.16 5.87
CA GLY A 45 15.15 5.72 4.55
C GLY A 45 16.63 5.75 4.19
N GLY A 46 16.94 6.34 3.03
CA GLY A 46 18.29 6.50 2.50
C GLY A 46 18.44 6.00 1.08
N ILE A 47 19.70 5.93 0.62
CA ILE A 47 20.06 5.41 -0.70
C ILE A 47 19.91 3.89 -0.70
N ARG A 48 19.38 3.34 -1.79
CA ARG A 48 19.13 1.91 -1.96
C ARG A 48 19.77 1.38 -3.24
N ASP A 49 19.83 0.05 -3.35
CA ASP A 49 20.28 -0.62 -4.56
C ASP A 49 19.39 -0.23 -5.76
N PRO A 50 19.96 -0.10 -6.98
CA PRO A 50 19.20 0.29 -8.17
C PRO A 50 18.05 -0.67 -8.56
N LYS A 51 18.04 -1.89 -8.01
CA LYS A 51 17.00 -2.89 -8.24
C LYS A 51 16.32 -3.23 -6.93
N LEU A 52 15.01 -3.05 -6.90
CA LEU A 52 14.17 -3.32 -5.73
C LEU A 52 13.28 -4.52 -5.98
N LYS A 53 13.40 -5.55 -5.13
CA LYS A 53 12.45 -6.67 -5.11
C LYS A 53 11.22 -6.29 -4.26
N CYS A 54 10.11 -6.01 -4.92
CA CYS A 54 8.78 -5.88 -4.30
C CYS A 54 8.17 -7.27 -4.05
N THR A 55 6.87 -7.33 -3.70
CA THR A 55 6.22 -8.59 -3.32
C THR A 55 6.36 -9.67 -4.39
N TYR A 56 6.08 -9.36 -5.66
CA TYR A 56 6.15 -10.36 -6.73
C TYR A 56 7.12 -10.04 -7.87
N ILE A 57 7.36 -8.76 -8.16
CA ILE A 57 8.25 -8.32 -9.24
C ILE A 57 9.47 -7.58 -8.72
N THR A 58 10.46 -7.39 -9.58
CA THR A 58 11.60 -6.51 -9.32
C THR A 58 11.45 -5.28 -10.21
N ILE A 59 11.60 -4.09 -9.64
CA ILE A 59 11.52 -2.81 -10.35
C ILE A 59 12.84 -2.05 -10.26
N ASP A 60 12.96 -1.01 -11.08
CA ASP A 60 13.98 0.02 -10.86
C ASP A 60 13.65 0.79 -9.56
N GLU A 61 14.65 0.95 -8.70
CA GLU A 61 14.53 1.73 -7.47
C GLU A 61 14.61 3.24 -7.78
N SER A 62 14.18 4.05 -6.81
CA SER A 62 14.33 5.51 -6.85
C SER A 62 15.80 5.92 -7.03
N PRO A 63 16.11 6.83 -7.97
CA PRO A 63 17.46 7.41 -8.07
C PRO A 63 17.79 8.31 -6.87
N GLU A 64 16.76 8.86 -6.22
CA GLU A 64 16.88 9.72 -5.04
C GLU A 64 16.73 8.91 -3.73
N PRO A 65 17.35 9.35 -2.62
CA PRO A 65 17.15 8.74 -1.30
C PRO A 65 15.68 8.69 -0.91
N VAL A 66 15.24 7.55 -0.40
CA VAL A 66 13.85 7.37 0.05
C VAL A 66 13.66 7.80 1.51
N HIS A 67 12.42 8.13 1.87
CA HIS A 67 12.01 8.53 3.21
C HIS A 67 11.99 7.36 4.20
N THR A 68 12.17 7.69 5.49
CA THR A 68 11.89 6.75 6.58
C THR A 68 10.39 6.58 6.72
N VAL A 69 9.92 5.34 6.85
CA VAL A 69 8.49 5.01 6.93
C VAL A 69 8.18 4.14 8.14
N ILE A 70 7.03 4.38 8.76
CA ILE A 70 6.38 3.43 9.66
C ILE A 70 5.20 2.79 8.94
N LEU A 71 5.14 1.47 8.93
CA LEU A 71 4.20 0.69 8.14
C LEU A 71 3.41 -0.27 9.02
N SER A 72 2.13 -0.45 8.69
CA SER A 72 1.32 -1.60 9.08
C SER A 72 1.21 -2.54 7.90
N LYS A 73 1.72 -3.76 8.02
CA LYS A 73 1.80 -4.71 6.89
C LYS A 73 1.57 -6.18 7.28
N PRO A 74 1.02 -7.01 6.38
CA PRO A 74 1.10 -8.45 6.48
C PRO A 74 2.55 -8.93 6.53
N ALA A 75 2.86 -9.87 7.42
CA ALA A 75 4.23 -10.34 7.66
C ALA A 75 4.93 -10.86 6.39
N TRP A 76 4.20 -11.55 5.51
CA TRP A 76 4.76 -12.23 4.33
C TRP A 76 5.05 -11.30 3.13
N MET A 77 4.46 -10.10 3.08
CA MET A 77 4.56 -9.23 1.90
C MET A 77 5.63 -8.16 2.06
N TRP A 78 6.07 -7.58 0.95
CA TRP A 78 7.01 -6.46 0.98
C TRP A 78 6.30 -5.10 1.19
N GLY A 79 5.12 -4.94 0.59
CA GLY A 79 4.29 -3.74 0.69
C GLY A 79 3.64 -3.53 2.06
N ALA A 80 2.69 -2.59 2.12
CA ALA A 80 1.96 -2.25 3.34
C ALA A 80 0.47 -1.96 3.10
N GLU A 81 -0.35 -2.23 4.12
CA GLU A 81 -1.77 -1.89 4.12
C GLU A 81 -2.00 -0.42 4.44
N MET A 82 -1.12 0.19 5.23
CA MET A 82 -1.11 1.61 5.53
C MET A 82 0.24 2.00 6.15
N GLY A 83 0.52 3.30 6.20
CA GLY A 83 1.69 3.81 6.89
C GLY A 83 1.81 5.32 6.82
N ALA A 84 2.88 5.83 7.41
CA ALA A 84 3.25 7.24 7.39
C ALA A 84 4.76 7.39 7.17
N ASN A 85 5.20 8.50 6.60
CA ASN A 85 6.61 8.80 6.41
C ASN A 85 7.10 10.01 7.24
N ASP A 86 8.42 10.23 7.24
CA ASP A 86 9.07 11.36 7.93
C ASP A 86 8.79 12.75 7.31
N LYS A 87 7.95 12.82 6.28
CA LYS A 87 7.46 14.03 5.62
C LYS A 87 5.99 14.33 5.91
N ASN A 88 5.38 13.63 6.87
CA ASN A 88 3.97 13.76 7.25
C ASN A 88 2.98 13.32 6.15
N VAL A 89 3.40 12.46 5.22
CA VAL A 89 2.50 11.80 4.26
C VAL A 89 1.97 10.53 4.90
N VAL A 90 0.66 10.30 4.76
CA VAL A 90 -0.03 9.07 5.19
C VAL A 90 -0.73 8.46 3.99
N ILE A 91 -0.62 7.15 3.83
CA ILE A 91 -1.30 6.39 2.77
C ILE A 91 -1.91 5.14 3.39
N GLY A 92 -3.16 4.82 3.03
CA GLY A 92 -3.81 3.55 3.32
C GLY A 92 -4.37 2.92 2.06
N ASN A 93 -4.24 1.60 1.97
CA ASN A 93 -4.81 0.79 0.91
C ASN A 93 -6.31 0.60 1.15
N GLU A 94 -7.12 0.76 0.12
CA GLU A 94 -8.57 0.55 0.15
C GLU A 94 -8.97 -0.54 -0.86
N ALA A 95 -9.79 -1.48 -0.43
CA ALA A 95 -10.20 -2.59 -1.30
C ALA A 95 -11.33 -2.15 -2.21
N VAL A 96 -11.04 -1.99 -3.50
CA VAL A 96 -12.05 -1.69 -4.53
C VAL A 96 -12.20 -2.89 -5.45
N TRP A 97 -13.40 -3.48 -5.46
CA TRP A 97 -13.75 -4.56 -6.38
C TRP A 97 -14.29 -3.94 -7.68
N THR A 98 -13.64 -4.27 -8.80
CA THR A 98 -14.12 -3.85 -10.11
C THR A 98 -15.05 -4.90 -10.69
N ASN A 99 -16.07 -4.46 -11.44
CA ASN A 99 -16.98 -5.37 -12.14
C ASN A 99 -16.34 -5.98 -13.40
N ASN A 100 -15.15 -5.52 -13.80
CA ASN A 100 -14.43 -5.98 -14.98
C ASN A 100 -13.31 -6.96 -14.58
N ASN A 101 -13.71 -8.11 -14.04
CA ASN A 101 -12.78 -9.19 -13.71
C ASN A 101 -12.28 -9.96 -14.95
N GLU A 102 -12.76 -9.60 -16.15
CA GLU A 102 -12.44 -10.23 -17.44
C GLU A 102 -11.67 -9.30 -18.41
N GLY A 103 -11.26 -8.10 -17.98
CA GLY A 103 -10.45 -7.21 -18.82
C GLY A 103 -9.08 -7.82 -19.16
N GLU A 104 -8.32 -7.19 -20.07
CA GLU A 104 -6.96 -7.59 -20.49
C GLU A 104 -5.89 -7.65 -19.37
N GLY A 105 -6.31 -7.58 -18.11
CA GLY A 105 -5.53 -7.98 -16.94
C GLY A 105 -5.38 -9.49 -16.91
N ASP A 106 -4.59 -10.02 -17.84
CA ASP A 106 -4.01 -11.35 -17.71
C ASP A 106 -3.47 -11.50 -16.27
N ALA A 107 -3.96 -12.49 -15.52
CA ALA A 107 -3.48 -12.76 -14.16
C ALA A 107 -2.11 -13.47 -14.13
N ARG A 108 -1.58 -13.84 -15.31
CA ARG A 108 -0.29 -14.55 -15.46
C ARG A 108 0.95 -13.67 -15.22
N PRO A 109 1.06 -12.40 -15.66
CA PRO A 109 2.19 -11.55 -15.32
C PRO A 109 2.05 -11.09 -13.87
N LYS A 110 3.06 -11.40 -13.06
CA LYS A 110 3.27 -10.75 -11.78
C LYS A 110 3.39 -9.23 -12.04
N ARG A 111 2.68 -8.42 -11.27
CA ARG A 111 2.67 -6.94 -11.31
C ARG A 111 2.82 -6.39 -9.90
N LEU A 112 2.93 -5.07 -9.75
CA LEU A 112 2.87 -4.44 -8.43
C LEU A 112 1.50 -4.67 -7.81
N LEU A 113 1.45 -4.95 -6.51
CA LEU A 113 0.20 -4.98 -5.77
C LEU A 113 -0.17 -3.58 -5.25
N GLY A 114 -1.44 -3.36 -4.91
CA GLY A 114 -1.87 -2.13 -4.23
C GLY A 114 -1.02 -1.81 -2.99
N MET A 115 -0.74 -2.81 -2.16
CA MET A 115 0.11 -2.65 -0.97
C MET A 115 1.58 -2.33 -1.33
N ASP A 116 2.10 -2.80 -2.47
CA ASP A 116 3.43 -2.40 -2.92
C ASP A 116 3.44 -0.91 -3.25
N LEU A 117 2.39 -0.42 -3.93
CA LEU A 117 2.22 0.99 -4.29
C LEU A 117 2.09 1.89 -3.07
N VAL A 118 1.38 1.46 -2.01
CA VAL A 118 1.31 2.20 -0.74
C VAL A 118 2.71 2.45 -0.18
N ARG A 119 3.53 1.41 -0.10
CA ARG A 119 4.89 1.55 0.43
C ARG A 119 5.77 2.41 -0.48
N LEU A 120 5.70 2.19 -1.79
CA LEU A 120 6.49 2.96 -2.77
C LEU A 120 6.12 4.45 -2.75
N GLY A 121 4.83 4.79 -2.64
CA GLY A 121 4.37 6.16 -2.48
C GLY A 121 4.92 6.81 -1.21
N LEU A 122 4.80 6.12 -0.06
CA LEU A 122 5.34 6.62 1.22
C LEU A 122 6.85 6.81 1.19
N GLU A 123 7.59 5.90 0.57
CA GLU A 123 9.05 5.95 0.53
C GLU A 123 9.57 7.04 -0.44
N ARG A 124 8.82 7.42 -1.48
CA ARG A 124 9.33 8.27 -2.56
C ARG A 124 8.73 9.68 -2.63
N ALA A 125 7.77 10.02 -1.79
CA ALA A 125 7.07 11.29 -1.85
C ALA A 125 7.12 12.08 -0.54
N ASP A 126 7.22 13.41 -0.65
CA ASP A 126 7.21 14.34 0.47
C ASP A 126 5.85 15.05 0.69
N THR A 127 4.92 14.87 -0.24
CA THR A 127 3.54 15.38 -0.17
C THR A 127 2.53 14.33 -0.62
N ALA A 128 1.25 14.54 -0.31
CA ALA A 128 0.18 13.63 -0.75
C ALA A 128 0.02 13.65 -2.28
N GLU A 129 0.18 14.82 -2.90
CA GLU A 129 0.15 15.02 -4.34
C GLU A 129 1.33 14.30 -5.02
N ALA A 130 2.55 14.46 -4.50
CA ALA A 130 3.71 13.72 -5.03
C ALA A 130 3.54 12.20 -4.86
N ALA A 131 2.89 11.74 -3.79
CA ALA A 131 2.60 10.32 -3.60
C ALA A 131 1.64 9.78 -4.65
N LEU A 132 0.62 10.57 -5.01
CA LEU A 132 -0.30 10.25 -6.11
C LEU A 132 0.47 10.10 -7.42
N ASP A 133 1.34 11.06 -7.76
CA ASP A 133 2.14 11.04 -8.99
C ASP A 133 3.09 9.84 -9.06
N VAL A 134 3.72 9.49 -7.93
CA VAL A 134 4.55 8.27 -7.82
C VAL A 134 3.71 7.03 -8.10
N ILE A 135 2.55 6.90 -7.46
CA ILE A 135 1.69 5.73 -7.58
C ILE A 135 1.18 5.58 -9.01
N THR A 136 0.68 6.65 -9.64
CA THR A 136 0.16 6.61 -11.01
C THR A 136 1.25 6.31 -12.03
N SER A 137 2.44 6.90 -11.88
CA SER A 137 3.59 6.58 -12.76
C SER A 137 4.02 5.11 -12.67
N LEU A 138 3.99 4.53 -11.47
CA LEU A 138 4.30 3.12 -11.26
C LEU A 138 3.22 2.20 -11.82
N LEU A 139 1.95 2.60 -11.70
CA LEU A 139 0.82 1.90 -12.31
C LEU A 139 0.92 1.88 -13.83
N GLU A 140 1.24 3.01 -14.46
CA GLU A 140 1.43 3.10 -15.91
C GLU A 140 2.59 2.22 -16.39
N LYS A 141 3.72 2.23 -15.66
CA LYS A 141 4.93 1.50 -16.04
C LYS A 141 4.84 0.00 -15.80
N TYR A 142 4.29 -0.43 -14.65
CA TYR A 142 4.34 -1.83 -14.20
C TYR A 142 2.97 -2.51 -14.08
N GLY A 143 1.88 -1.76 -14.21
CA GLY A 143 0.53 -2.23 -14.00
C GLY A 143 0.23 -2.61 -12.54
N GLN A 144 -1.03 -2.96 -12.28
CA GLN A 144 -1.48 -3.48 -11.00
C GLN A 144 -1.90 -4.95 -11.10
N GLY A 145 -1.50 -5.74 -10.10
CA GLY A 145 -1.95 -7.10 -9.87
C GLY A 145 -2.93 -7.17 -8.70
N VAL A 146 -3.74 -8.23 -8.68
CA VAL A 146 -4.68 -8.51 -7.60
C VAL A 146 -3.99 -9.33 -6.51
N ALA A 147 -4.12 -8.92 -5.26
CA ALA A 147 -3.76 -9.76 -4.12
C ALA A 147 -4.84 -10.80 -3.85
N SER A 148 -5.04 -11.73 -4.78
CA SER A 148 -5.95 -12.84 -4.58
C SER A 148 -5.28 -13.94 -3.77
N TYR A 149 -5.88 -14.33 -2.65
CA TYR A 149 -5.47 -15.46 -1.80
C TYR A 149 -5.43 -16.81 -2.56
N GLY A 150 -5.97 -16.88 -3.78
CA GLY A 150 -5.98 -18.09 -4.61
C GLY A 150 -4.68 -18.43 -5.35
N LEU A 151 -3.69 -17.51 -5.40
CA LEU A 151 -2.43 -17.71 -6.14
C LEU A 151 -1.28 -18.32 -5.30
N LEU A 152 -1.46 -18.44 -3.97
CA LEU A 152 -0.48 -19.04 -3.05
C LEU A 152 -0.80 -20.51 -2.67
N LYS A 153 -1.83 -21.11 -3.30
CA LYS A 153 -2.24 -22.51 -3.09
C LYS A 153 -2.20 -23.35 -4.38
N ARG A 154 -1.19 -23.14 -5.23
CA ARG A 154 -0.82 -24.12 -6.25
C ARG A 154 0.61 -24.55 -6.06
#